data_AF-A0A5C0UF31-F1
#
_entry.id   AF-A0A5C0UF31-F1
#
_cell.length_a   1.000
_cell.length_b   1.000
_cell.length_c   1.000
_cell.angle_alpha   90.00
_cell.angle_beta   90.00
_cell.angle_gamma   90.00
#
_symmetry.space_group_name_H-M   'P 1'
#
loop_
_entity.id
_entity.type
_entity.pdbx_description
1 polymer ?
#
loop_
_entity_poly.entity_id
_entity_poly.type
_entity_poly.pdbx_seq_one_letter_code
_entity_poly.pdbx_strand_id
1 'polypeptide(L)' 'MNLIENSYHDILAMIQKAKDIANGDIPNAQIKSDKKAYIAYDIIHNHLEDKHELFEKFVNNITHHLSDKEEDDDYNI' A
#
# COMPACT_ATOMS: atom_id res chain seq x y z
N MET A 1 -21.23 -9.83 8.70
CA MET A 1 -20.04 -8.94 8.62
C MET A 1 -18.82 -9.86 8.72
N ASN A 2 -18.17 -10.16 7.59
CA ASN A 2 -17.02 -11.07 7.54
C ASN A 2 -15.78 -10.30 8.02
N LEU A 3 -15.32 -10.57 9.24
CA LEU A 3 -14.12 -9.94 9.80
C LEU A 3 -12.85 -10.23 8.96
N ILE A 4 -12.83 -11.32 8.21
CA ILE A 4 -11.65 -11.83 7.50
C ILE A 4 -11.43 -11.11 6.15
N GLU A 5 -12.49 -10.77 5.41
CA GLU A 5 -12.34 -10.07 4.12
C GLU A 5 -11.86 -8.62 4.30
N ASN A 6 -12.29 -7.96 5.38
CA ASN A 6 -11.83 -6.62 5.71
C ASN A 6 -10.36 -6.60 6.18
N SER A 7 -9.84 -7.68 6.77
CA SER A 7 -8.48 -7.68 7.32
C SER A 7 -7.40 -7.65 6.25
N TYR A 8 -7.61 -8.29 5.10
CA TYR A 8 -6.61 -8.31 4.03
C TYR A 8 -6.47 -6.96 3.33
N HIS A 9 -7.57 -6.28 3.05
CA HIS A 9 -7.56 -4.94 2.45
C HIS A 9 -6.80 -3.96 3.35
N ASP A 10 -7.07 -4.00 4.65
CA ASP A 10 -6.41 -3.15 5.63
C ASP A 10 -4.90 -3.44 5.70
N ILE A 11 -4.49 -4.71 5.62
CA ILE A 11 -3.07 -5.10 5.57
C ILE A 11 -2.37 -4.54 4.33
N LEU A 12 -3.00 -4.65 3.16
CA LEU A 12 -2.41 -4.17 1.90
C LEU A 12 -2.32 -2.63 1.87
N ALA A 13 -3.33 -1.94 2.37
CA ALA A 13 -3.29 -0.49 2.56
C ALA A 13 -2.17 -0.06 3.52
N MET A 14 -2.01 -0.77 4.66
CA MET A 14 -0.91 -0.52 5.60
C MET A 14 0.47 -0.74 4.96
N ILE A 15 0.62 -1.77 4.13
CA ILE A 15 1.88 -2.03 3.42
C ILE A 15 2.19 -0.89 2.43
N GLN A 16 1.20 -0.43 1.66
CA GLN A 16 1.40 0.70 0.76
C GLN A 16 1.79 1.96 1.52
N LYS A 17 1.11 2.27 2.64
CA LYS A 17 1.45 3.45 3.43
C LYS A 17 2.84 3.35 4.06
N ALA A 18 3.21 2.17 4.56
CA ALA A 18 4.57 1.95 5.09
C ALA A 18 5.65 2.13 4.00
N LYS A 19 5.36 1.75 2.75
CA LYS A 19 6.24 2.00 1.60
C LYS A 19 6.33 3.49 1.28
N ASP A 20 5.21 4.20 1.25
CA ASP A 20 5.17 5.64 1.00
C ASP A 20 6.04 6.38 2.04
N ILE A 21 5.86 6.06 3.33
CA ILE A 21 6.69 6.62 4.41
C ILE A 21 8.16 6.23 4.24
N ALA A 22 8.44 5.02 3.75
CA ALA A 22 9.81 4.60 3.50
C ALA A 22 10.47 5.39 2.36
N ASN A 23 9.69 5.85 1.39
CA ASN A 23 10.11 6.67 0.25
C ASN A 23 10.10 8.18 0.54
N GLY A 24 9.85 8.58 1.80
CA GLY A 24 9.91 9.97 2.23
C GLY A 24 8.56 10.69 2.33
N ASP A 25 7.44 9.99 2.14
CA ASP A 25 6.12 10.54 2.44
C ASP A 25 6.02 10.82 3.96
N ILE A 26 5.64 12.04 4.31
CA ILE A 26 5.50 12.45 5.71
C ILE A 26 4.02 12.37 6.06
N PRO A 27 3.63 11.49 7.01
CA PRO A 27 2.25 11.44 7.47
C PRO A 27 1.74 12.82 7.87
N ASN A 28 0.53 13.15 7.43
CA ASN A 28 -0.13 14.40 7.84
C ASN A 28 -0.48 14.41 9.35
N ALA A 29 -0.49 13.24 9.99
CA ALA A 29 -0.77 13.07 11.40
C ALA A 29 0.51 13.01 12.25
N GLN A 30 0.50 13.70 13.39
CA GLN A 30 1.58 13.58 14.39
C GLN A 30 1.49 12.24 15.11
N ILE A 31 2.18 11.23 14.57
CA ILE A 31 2.24 9.89 15.16
C ILE A 31 3.53 9.78 15.98
N LYS A 32 3.39 9.44 17.26
CA LYS A 32 4.52 9.30 18.20
C LYS A 32 5.20 7.93 18.06
N SER A 33 5.74 7.64 16.89
CA SER A 33 6.49 6.43 16.60
C SER A 33 7.53 6.70 15.51
N ASP A 34 8.69 6.07 15.61
CA ASP A 34 9.73 6.03 14.57
C ASP A 34 9.57 4.82 13.63
N LYS A 35 8.80 3.81 14.06
CA LYS A 35 8.53 2.59 13.28
C LYS A 35 7.47 2.84 12.21
N LYS A 36 7.89 2.86 10.95
CA LYS A 36 7.04 3.06 9.76
C LYS A 36 5.81 2.16 9.71
N ALA A 37 5.95 0.88 10.10
CA ALA A 37 4.83 -0.06 10.14
C ALA A 37 3.79 0.32 11.21
N TYR A 38 4.23 0.82 12.36
CA TYR A 38 3.32 1.29 13.42
C TYR A 38 2.64 2.60 13.04
N ILE A 39 3.38 3.48 12.34
CA ILE A 39 2.81 4.71 11.78
C ILE A 39 1.72 4.38 10.76
N ALA A 40 1.98 3.48 9.81
CA ALA A 40 0.99 3.05 8.83
C ALA A 40 -0.24 2.38 9.49
N TYR A 41 -0.04 1.56 10.52
CA TYR A 41 -1.14 0.98 11.30
C TYR A 41 -2.01 2.07 11.93
N ASP A 42 -1.41 3.07 12.57
CA ASP A 42 -2.13 4.13 13.27
C ASP A 42 -2.95 5.01 12.29
N ILE A 43 -2.43 5.22 11.07
CA ILE A 43 -3.13 5.93 9.99
C ILE A 43 -4.39 5.20 9.55
N ILE A 44 -4.29 3.89 9.31
CA ILE A 44 -5.42 3.08 8.86
C ILE A 44 -6.43 2.85 9.99
N HIS A 45 -5.95 2.58 11.21
CA HIS A 45 -6.80 2.29 12.37
C HIS A 45 -7.61 3.50 12.81
N ASN A 46 -7.02 4.70 12.78
CA ASN A 46 -7.71 5.94 13.15
C ASN A 46 -8.39 6.63 11.96
N HIS A 47 -8.48 5.97 10.80
CA HIS A 47 -9.12 6.51 9.58
C HIS A 47 -8.56 7.88 9.15
N LEU A 48 -7.25 8.08 9.32
CA LEU A 48 -6.58 9.37 9.01
C LEU A 48 -6.34 9.54 7.51
N GLU A 49 -6.35 8.44 6.76
CA GLU A 49 -6.28 8.41 5.30
C GLU A 49 -7.26 7.38 4.74
N ASP A 50 -7.62 7.54 3.46
CA ASP A 50 -8.52 6.62 2.79
C ASP A 50 -7.81 5.30 2.49
N LYS A 51 -8.19 4.27 3.24
CA LYS A 51 -7.64 2.92 3.08
C LYS A 51 -7.97 2.30 1.72
N HIS A 52 -9.08 2.68 1.08
CA HIS A 52 -9.45 2.16 -0.23
C HIS A 52 -8.50 2.72 -1.30
N GLU A 53 -8.21 4.01 -1.26
CA GLU A 53 -7.24 4.66 -2.17
C GLU A 53 -5.84 4.05 -2.00
N LEU A 54 -5.39 3.83 -0.76
CA LEU A 54 -4.11 3.19 -0.47
C LEU A 54 -4.05 1.74 -0.98
N PHE A 55 -5.16 1.01 -0.90
CA PHE A 55 -5.27 -0.33 -1.47
C PHE A 55 -5.20 -0.31 -3.00
N GLU A 56 -5.95 0.58 -3.68
CA GLU A 56 -5.91 0.68 -5.13
C GLU A 56 -4.51 1.05 -5.63
N LYS A 57 -3.84 1.99 -4.94
CA LYS A 57 -2.45 2.34 -5.21
C LYS A 57 -1.51 1.14 -5.08
N PHE A 58 -1.71 0.29 -4.07
CA PHE A 58 -0.94 -0.95 -3.91
C PHE A 58 -1.11 -1.88 -5.11
N VAL A 59 -2.36 -2.14 -5.52
CA VAL A 59 -2.68 -3.03 -6.63
C VAL A 59 -2.09 -2.50 -7.94
N ASN A 60 -2.23 -1.20 -8.21
CA ASN A 60 -1.72 -0.57 -9.43
C ASN A 60 -0.19 -0.61 -9.52
N ASN A 61 0.50 -0.46 -8.40
CA ASN A 61 1.96 -0.59 -8.34
C ASN A 61 2.45 -2.01 -8.66
N ILE A 62 1.67 -3.05 -8.31
CA ILE A 62 1.99 -4.43 -8.70
C ILE A 62 1.77 -4.63 -10.19
N THR A 63 0.63 -4.17 -10.72
CA THR A 63 0.28 -4.35 -12.13
C THR A 63 1.30 -3.71 -13.05
N HIS A 64 1.77 -2.49 -12.75
CA HIS A 64 2.81 -1.83 -13.55
C HIS A 64 4.14 -2.59 -13.57
N HIS A 65 4.57 -3.18 -12.45
CA HIS A 65 5.79 -4.00 -12.42
C HIS A 65 5.67 -5.33 -13.17
N LEU A 66 4.46 -5.76 -13.50
CA LEU A 66 4.20 -6.96 -14.31
C LEU A 66 4.18 -6.63 -15.80
N SER A 67 3.63 -5.47 -16.20
CA SER A 67 3.64 -5.01 -17.59
C SER A 67 4.99 -4.46 -18.06
N ASP A 68 5.87 -4.02 -17.15
CA ASP A 68 7.25 -3.64 -17.47
C ASP A 68 8.17 -4.84 -17.79
N LYS A 69 7.64 -6.08 -17.76
CA LYS A 69 8.33 -7.31 -18.17
C LYS A 69 7.88 -7.84 -19.54
N GLU A 70 7.11 -7.07 -20.30
CA GLU A 70 6.71 -7.44 -21.67
C GLU A 70 7.45 -6.62 -22.75
N GLU A 71 8.75 -6.40 -22.57
CA GLU A 71 9.67 -6.02 -23.65
C GLU A 71 10.95 -6.86 -23.56
N ASP A 72 10.84 -8.13 -23.93
CA ASP A 72 11.89 -8.94 -24.61
C ASP A 72 11.46 -10.41 -24.55
N ASP A 73 10.75 -10.86 -25.59
CA ASP A 73 11.07 -12.14 -26.24
C ASP A 73 10.19 -12.30 -27.48
N ASP A 74 10.85 -12.04 -28.61
CA ASP A 74 10.63 -12.65 -29.93
C ASP A 74 9.71 -13.90 -29.92
N TYR A 75 8.41 -13.71 -30.16
CA TYR A 75 7.58 -14.73 -30.79
C TYR A 75 7.36 -14.36 -32.26
N ASN A 76 8.40 -14.60 -33.06
CA ASN A 76 8.19 -14.99 -34.46
C ASN A 76 7.68 -16.43 -34.45
N ILE A 77 6.35 -16.60 -34.54
CA ILE A 77 5.72 -17.82 -35.06
C ILE A 77 5.34 -17.56 -36.51
#